data_AF-A0A2T6NVN4-F1
#
_entry.id   AF-A0A2T6NVN4-F1
#
_cell.length_a   1.000
_cell.length_b   1.000
_cell.length_c   1.000
_cell.angle_alpha   90.00
_cell.angle_beta   90.00
_cell.angle_gamma   90.00
#
_symmetry.space_group_name_H-M   'P 1'
#
loop_
_entity.id
_entity.type
_entity.pdbx_description
1 polymer ?
#
loop_
_entity_poly.entity_id
_entity_poly.type
_entity_poly.pdbx_seq_one_letter_code
_entity_poly.pdbx_strand_id
1 'polypeptide(L)'
;MISRIIFAYLPQRSYITCWSKCNDTRVGYMLKSLLKQFLIYALSLHMAIIGFPAIALAAPINTTSVIQMNERHENIDRIRSTMARDEVRSSLLEMGVNPEEVELRLDSLTDHELFVLNQQIDQLPAGGSVLGVLGALLIVLIVLEMLGVTNVFTKL
;
A
#
# COMPACT_ATOMS: atom_id res chain seq x y z
N MET A 1 -10.67 -4.97 -85.32
CA MET A 1 -10.02 -3.65 -85.18
C MET A 1 -11.16 -2.66 -84.93
N ILE A 2 -11.63 -2.43 -83.71
CA ILE A 2 -10.99 -1.83 -82.55
C ILE A 2 -12.05 -2.04 -81.46
N SER A 3 -11.97 -3.05 -80.59
CA SER A 3 -11.18 -2.97 -79.35
C SER A 3 -10.93 -1.53 -78.93
N ARG A 4 -11.97 -0.85 -78.45
CA ARG A 4 -11.82 0.23 -77.49
C ARG A 4 -13.17 0.67 -76.93
N ILE A 5 -13.25 0.57 -75.61
CA ILE A 5 -14.04 1.44 -74.73
C ILE A 5 -15.50 1.00 -74.54
N ILE A 6 -15.71 -0.32 -74.49
CA ILE A 6 -16.55 -0.94 -73.47
C ILE A 6 -15.86 -0.66 -72.11
N PHE A 7 -15.92 0.57 -71.56
CA PHE A 7 -15.53 0.83 -70.17
C PHE A 7 -15.90 2.24 -69.66
N ALA A 8 -16.98 2.86 -70.15
CA ALA A 8 -17.38 4.18 -69.65
C ALA A 8 -18.54 4.15 -68.64
N TYR A 9 -19.19 3.00 -68.40
CA TYR A 9 -20.41 2.96 -67.58
C TYR A 9 -20.53 1.66 -66.76
N LEU A 10 -19.55 1.41 -65.89
CA LEU A 10 -19.75 0.47 -64.77
C LEU A 10 -19.62 1.25 -63.44
N PRO A 11 -20.57 1.08 -62.52
CA PRO A 11 -20.83 2.03 -61.45
C PRO A 11 -19.78 1.96 -60.33
N GLN A 12 -19.24 3.13 -59.99
CA GLN A 12 -18.34 3.43 -58.87
C GLN A 12 -18.97 3.26 -57.48
N ARG A 13 -19.68 2.16 -57.21
CA ARG A 13 -20.43 2.00 -55.94
C ARG A 13 -20.11 0.74 -55.12
N SER A 14 -19.48 -0.29 -55.70
CA SER A 14 -19.28 -1.57 -54.99
C SER A 14 -17.95 -1.74 -54.23
N TYR A 15 -16.91 -0.95 -54.52
CA TYR A 15 -15.60 -1.13 -53.85
C TYR A 15 -15.53 -0.48 -52.47
N ILE A 16 -16.36 0.55 -52.25
CA ILE A 16 -16.36 1.31 -51.00
C ILE A 16 -16.95 0.48 -49.85
N THR A 17 -17.94 -0.37 -50.14
CA THR A 17 -18.57 -1.25 -49.14
C THR A 17 -17.71 -2.45 -48.76
N CYS A 18 -16.85 -2.93 -49.67
CA CYS A 18 -15.89 -4.00 -49.39
C CYS A 18 -14.77 -3.53 -48.44
N TRP A 19 -14.31 -2.28 -48.60
CA TRP A 19 -13.30 -1.69 -47.73
C TRP A 19 -13.79 -1.48 -46.29
N SER A 20 -15.04 -1.02 -46.12
CA SER A 20 -15.66 -0.85 -44.79
C SER A 20 -15.80 -2.19 -44.03
N LYS A 21 -16.18 -3.27 -44.71
CA LYS A 21 -16.39 -4.59 -44.07
C LYS A 21 -15.07 -5.28 -43.66
N CYS A 22 -13.98 -5.03 -44.40
CA CYS A 22 -12.68 -5.64 -44.16
C CYS A 22 -11.87 -4.93 -43.05
N ASN A 23 -12.13 -3.63 -42.83
CA ASN A 23 -11.55 -2.88 -41.72
C ASN A 23 -12.21 -3.22 -40.35
N ASP A 24 -13.48 -3.61 -40.36
CA ASP A 24 -14.28 -3.88 -39.16
C ASP A 24 -13.85 -5.17 -38.42
N THR A 25 -13.54 -6.23 -39.16
CA THR A 25 -13.15 -7.53 -38.58
C THR A 25 -11.72 -7.55 -38.02
N ARG A 26 -10.77 -6.80 -38.58
CA ARG A 26 -9.41 -6.69 -38.02
C ARG A 26 -9.37 -5.91 -36.71
N VAL A 27 -10.15 -4.82 -36.61
CA VAL A 27 -10.24 -4.02 -35.38
C VAL A 27 -10.90 -4.83 -34.26
N GLY A 28 -11.92 -5.63 -34.57
CA GLY A 28 -12.62 -6.45 -33.57
C GLY A 28 -11.74 -7.50 -32.86
N TYR A 29 -10.79 -8.15 -33.56
CA TYR A 29 -9.89 -9.15 -32.93
C TYR A 29 -8.79 -8.50 -32.08
N MET A 30 -8.23 -7.38 -32.54
CA MET A 30 -7.23 -6.63 -31.77
C MET A 30 -7.85 -5.99 -30.52
N LEU A 31 -9.09 -5.47 -30.64
CA LEU A 31 -9.84 -4.93 -29.51
C LEU A 31 -10.14 -6.01 -28.46
N LYS A 32 -10.48 -7.24 -28.87
CA LYS A 32 -10.70 -8.38 -27.94
C LYS A 32 -9.44 -8.81 -27.21
N SER A 33 -8.29 -8.81 -27.90
CA SER A 33 -6.99 -9.16 -27.28
C SER A 33 -6.56 -8.08 -26.27
N LEU A 34 -6.70 -6.81 -26.64
CA LEU A 34 -6.40 -5.68 -25.75
C LEU A 34 -7.40 -5.60 -24.59
N LEU A 35 -8.67 -5.89 -24.81
CA LEU A 35 -9.70 -5.95 -23.77
C LEU A 35 -9.40 -7.06 -22.75
N LYS A 36 -8.97 -8.24 -23.22
CA LYS A 36 -8.57 -9.35 -22.34
C LYS A 36 -7.33 -8.98 -21.52
N GLN A 37 -6.32 -8.37 -22.14
CA GLN A 37 -5.11 -7.91 -21.44
C GLN A 37 -5.45 -6.86 -20.38
N PHE A 38 -6.32 -5.90 -20.72
CA PHE A 38 -6.80 -4.86 -19.81
C PHE A 38 -7.61 -5.46 -18.64
N LEU A 39 -8.46 -6.45 -18.90
CA LEU A 39 -9.23 -7.15 -17.86
C LEU A 39 -8.32 -7.84 -16.84
N ILE A 40 -7.25 -8.49 -17.30
CA ILE A 40 -6.28 -9.16 -16.42
C ILE A 40 -5.56 -8.15 -15.53
N TYR A 41 -5.08 -7.05 -16.11
CA TYR A 41 -4.40 -6.00 -15.33
C TYR A 41 -5.36 -5.27 -14.38
N ALA A 42 -6.61 -5.02 -14.79
CA ALA A 42 -7.63 -4.42 -13.94
C ALA A 42 -7.99 -5.33 -12.76
N LEU A 43 -8.09 -6.64 -12.96
CA LEU A 43 -8.38 -7.61 -11.90
C LEU A 43 -7.23 -7.73 -10.90
N SER A 44 -5.98 -7.76 -11.38
CA SER A 44 -4.79 -7.78 -10.50
C SER A 44 -4.67 -6.48 -9.69
N LEU A 45 -5.01 -5.34 -10.29
CA LEU A 45 -5.02 -4.06 -9.60
C LEU A 45 -6.14 -3.98 -8.55
N HIS A 46 -7.32 -4.54 -8.84
CA HIS A 46 -8.45 -4.55 -7.92
C HIS A 46 -8.15 -5.35 -6.64
N MET A 47 -7.48 -6.50 -6.77
CA MET A 47 -7.00 -7.28 -5.62
C MET A 47 -6.01 -6.51 -4.74
N ALA A 48 -5.19 -5.63 -5.32
CA ALA A 48 -4.24 -4.82 -4.56
C ALA A 48 -4.90 -3.67 -3.76
N ILE A 49 -6.06 -3.17 -4.22
CA ILE A 49 -6.73 -2.01 -3.60
C ILE A 49 -7.66 -2.41 -2.43
N ILE A 50 -8.21 -3.63 -2.45
CA ILE A 50 -9.14 -4.13 -1.40
C ILE A 50 -8.45 -4.27 -0.03
N GLY A 51 -7.12 -4.23 0.03
CA GLY A 51 -6.35 -4.28 1.28
C GLY A 51 -6.41 -3.01 2.14
N PHE A 52 -7.01 -1.91 1.66
CA PHE A 52 -7.16 -0.69 2.45
C PHE A 52 -8.52 -0.69 3.18
N PRO A 53 -8.55 -0.74 4.52
CA PRO A 53 -9.81 -0.65 5.25
C PRO A 53 -10.44 0.74 5.06
N ALA A 54 -11.73 0.77 4.71
CA ALA A 54 -12.50 2.00 4.67
C ALA A 54 -12.62 2.57 6.09
N ILE A 55 -12.12 3.78 6.29
CA ILE A 55 -12.17 4.47 7.59
C ILE A 55 -13.62 4.92 7.82
N ALA A 56 -14.36 4.21 8.67
CA ALA A 56 -15.70 4.61 9.08
C ALA A 56 -15.61 5.77 10.08
N LEU A 57 -16.14 6.93 9.71
CA LEU A 57 -16.27 8.09 10.60
C LEU A 57 -17.64 8.01 11.30
N ALA A 58 -17.68 7.57 12.56
CA ALA A 58 -18.87 7.60 13.39
C ALA A 58 -18.58 8.34 14.72
N ALA A 59 -19.29 9.45 14.95
CA ALA A 59 -19.35 10.15 16.23
C ALA A 59 -20.64 9.72 17.00
N PRO A 60 -20.66 9.68 18.35
CA PRO A 60 -21.20 8.56 19.13
C PRO A 60 -22.50 8.88 19.91
N ILE A 61 -22.88 7.99 20.87
CA ILE A 61 -23.64 8.16 22.15
C ILE A 61 -24.73 7.07 22.28
N ASN A 62 -24.56 5.94 23.00
CA ASN A 62 -24.63 5.73 24.46
C ASN A 62 -23.81 4.47 24.90
N THR A 63 -22.75 4.14 24.17
CA THR A 63 -21.81 3.02 24.45
C THR A 63 -20.41 3.55 24.79
N THR A 64 -20.31 4.84 25.11
CA THR A 64 -19.01 5.52 25.19
C THR A 64 -18.23 5.13 26.45
N SER A 65 -18.88 4.83 27.58
CA SER A 65 -18.14 4.47 28.81
C SER A 65 -17.44 3.11 28.73
N VAL A 66 -18.08 2.09 28.16
CA VAL A 66 -17.48 0.75 28.00
C VAL A 66 -16.42 0.76 26.89
N ILE A 67 -16.65 1.50 25.81
CA ILE A 67 -15.66 1.66 24.73
C ILE A 67 -14.47 2.49 25.22
N GLN A 68 -14.67 3.58 25.97
CA GLN A 68 -13.57 4.37 26.56
C GLN A 68 -12.74 3.55 27.54
N MET A 69 -13.36 2.71 28.37
CA MET A 69 -12.62 1.77 29.21
C MET A 69 -11.81 0.81 28.34
N ASN A 70 -12.39 0.24 27.27
CA ASN A 70 -11.66 -0.65 26.36
C ASN A 70 -10.49 0.05 25.63
N GLU A 71 -10.71 1.28 25.14
CA GLU A 71 -9.70 2.12 24.50
C GLU A 71 -8.57 2.47 25.46
N ARG A 72 -8.89 2.77 26.73
CA ARG A 72 -7.87 3.00 27.77
C ARG A 72 -7.02 1.76 28.00
N HIS A 73 -7.63 0.59 28.16
CA HIS A 73 -6.89 -0.66 28.37
C HIS A 73 -6.01 -0.98 27.15
N GLU A 74 -6.54 -0.81 25.93
CA GLU A 74 -5.78 -1.00 24.69
C GLU A 74 -4.59 -0.03 24.60
N ASN A 75 -4.79 1.24 24.93
CA ASN A 75 -3.75 2.27 24.95
C ASN A 75 -2.65 1.96 25.97
N ILE A 76 -3.01 1.46 27.16
CA ILE A 76 -2.05 1.05 28.19
C ILE A 76 -1.29 -0.19 27.73
N ASP A 77 -1.98 -1.19 27.17
CA ASP A 77 -1.36 -2.44 26.72
C ASP A 77 -0.38 -2.22 25.55
N ARG A 78 -0.67 -1.28 24.65
CA ARG A 78 0.25 -0.87 23.58
C ARG A 78 1.53 -0.25 24.14
N ILE A 79 1.42 0.69 25.07
CA ILE A 79 2.59 1.31 25.73
C ILE A 79 3.38 0.26 26.50
N ARG A 80 2.70 -0.59 27.26
CA ARG A 80 3.30 -1.69 28.04
C ARG A 80 4.07 -2.66 27.13
N SER A 81 3.50 -3.05 25.98
CA SER A 81 4.19 -3.92 25.01
C SER A 81 5.47 -3.30 24.44
N THR A 82 5.51 -1.97 24.31
CA THR A 82 6.68 -1.24 23.84
C THR A 82 7.75 -1.14 24.94
N MET A 83 7.34 -0.84 26.17
CA MET A 83 8.24 -0.78 27.34
C MET A 83 8.74 -2.17 27.77
N ALA A 84 8.01 -3.23 27.44
CA ALA A 84 8.38 -4.61 27.75
C ALA A 84 9.52 -5.17 26.87
N ARG A 85 9.94 -4.45 25.83
CA ARG A 85 11.06 -4.86 24.99
C ARG A 85 12.37 -4.74 25.77
N ASP A 86 13.23 -5.75 25.68
CA ASP A 86 14.47 -5.82 26.47
C ASP A 86 15.42 -4.64 26.21
N GLU A 87 15.46 -4.16 24.96
CA GLU A 87 16.22 -2.99 24.54
C GLU A 87 15.74 -1.71 25.24
N VAL A 88 14.42 -1.54 25.36
CA VAL A 88 13.80 -0.38 26.02
C VAL A 88 14.02 -0.46 27.53
N ARG A 89 13.89 -1.65 28.13
CA ARG A 89 14.19 -1.86 29.55
C ARG A 89 15.64 -1.54 29.89
N SER A 90 16.60 -2.01 29.07
CA SER A 90 18.03 -1.70 29.27
C SER A 90 18.27 -0.19 29.22
N SER A 91 17.69 0.50 28.23
CA SER A 91 17.83 1.95 28.10
C SER A 91 17.20 2.72 29.28
N LEU A 92 16.05 2.28 29.78
CA LEU A 92 15.43 2.87 30.98
C LEU A 92 16.30 2.67 32.22
N LEU A 93 16.87 1.48 32.40
CA LEU A 93 17.80 1.17 33.49
C LEU A 93 19.11 1.97 33.40
N GLU A 94 19.65 2.16 32.19
CA GLU A 94 20.83 2.99 31.93
C GLU A 94 20.58 4.47 32.29
N MET A 95 19.35 4.95 32.12
CA MET A 95 18.92 6.29 32.57
C MET A 95 18.60 6.35 34.07
N GLY A 96 18.76 5.24 34.81
CA GLY A 96 18.47 5.16 36.24
C GLY A 96 16.98 5.09 36.58
N VAL A 97 16.12 4.76 35.60
CA VAL A 97 14.68 4.63 35.79
C VAL A 97 14.32 3.15 35.96
N ASN A 98 13.68 2.80 37.07
CA ASN A 98 13.19 1.45 37.29
C ASN A 98 11.95 1.19 36.43
N PRO A 99 11.92 0.16 35.55
CA PRO A 99 10.76 -0.16 34.72
C PRO A 99 9.48 -0.41 35.54
N GLU A 100 9.60 -0.98 36.75
CA GLU A 100 8.44 -1.24 37.63
C GLU A 100 7.80 0.06 38.14
N GLU A 101 8.59 1.10 38.36
CA GLU A 101 8.07 2.42 38.76
C GLU A 101 7.35 3.12 37.60
N VAL A 102 7.78 2.87 36.36
CA VAL A 102 7.13 3.41 35.15
C VAL A 102 5.75 2.80 34.96
N GLU A 103 5.59 1.51 35.24
CA GLU A 103 4.28 0.83 35.15
C GLU A 103 3.27 1.42 36.15
N LEU A 104 3.70 1.67 37.39
CA LEU A 104 2.86 2.32 38.41
C LEU A 104 2.44 3.74 37.99
N ARG A 105 3.35 4.49 37.36
CA ARG A 105 3.06 5.83 36.84
C ARG A 105 2.09 5.78 35.66
N LEU A 106 2.26 4.82 34.75
CA LEU A 106 1.39 4.62 33.59
C LEU A 106 -0.07 4.38 34.02
N ASP A 107 -0.29 3.58 35.07
CA ASP A 107 -1.63 3.29 35.59
C ASP A 107 -2.29 4.52 36.26
N SER A 108 -1.47 5.47 36.75
CA SER A 108 -1.93 6.73 37.36
C SER A 108 -2.20 7.87 36.37
N LEU A 109 -1.80 7.73 35.10
CA LEU A 109 -2.05 8.74 34.07
C LEU A 109 -3.53 8.79 33.70
N THR A 110 -3.99 9.99 33.35
CA THR A 110 -5.35 10.19 32.85
C THR A 110 -5.49 9.71 31.41
N ASP A 111 -6.73 9.42 30.98
CA ASP A 111 -7.00 8.88 29.64
C ASP A 111 -6.49 9.80 28.51
N HIS A 112 -6.51 11.12 28.75
CA HIS A 112 -5.99 12.11 27.80
C HIS A 112 -4.46 12.08 27.68
N GLU A 113 -3.76 11.91 28.80
CA GLU A 113 -2.30 11.83 28.82
C GLU A 113 -1.80 10.53 28.16
N LEU A 114 -2.52 9.42 28.38
CA LEU A 114 -2.25 8.14 27.71
C LEU A 114 -2.43 8.23 26.19
N PHE A 115 -3.44 8.96 25.72
CA PHE A 115 -3.65 9.18 24.29
C PHE A 115 -2.50 9.99 23.67
N VAL A 116 -2.10 11.10 24.30
CA VAL A 116 -0.99 11.93 23.83
C VAL A 116 0.34 11.15 23.84
N LEU A 117 0.57 10.32 24.86
CA LEU A 117 1.76 9.48 24.97
C LEU A 117 1.80 8.41 23.87
N ASN A 118 0.68 7.74 23.58
CA ASN A 118 0.60 6.80 22.46
C ASN A 118 0.89 7.48 21.12
N GLN A 119 0.33 8.67 20.88
CA GLN A 119 0.61 9.41 19.64
C GLN A 119 2.10 9.78 19.48
N GLN A 120 2.81 10.01 20.58
CA GLN A 120 4.25 10.27 20.53
C GLN A 120 5.04 8.98 20.26
N ILE A 121 4.66 7.86 20.87
CA ILE A 121 5.28 6.55 20.61
C ILE A 121 5.05 6.11 19.17
N ASP A 122 3.88 6.36 18.59
CA ASP A 122 3.58 6.06 17.18
C ASP A 122 4.42 6.91 16.20
N GLN A 123 4.78 8.13 16.60
CA GLN A 123 5.65 9.01 15.81
C GLN A 123 7.13 8.61 15.91
N LEU A 124 7.50 7.89 16.96
CA LEU A 124 8.82 7.30 17.07
C LEU A 124 8.81 6.04 16.19
N PRO A 125 9.67 5.95 15.16
CA PRO A 125 9.77 4.72 14.38
C PRO A 125 10.07 3.57 15.35
N ALA A 126 9.15 2.60 15.48
CA ALA A 126 9.28 1.44 16.36
C ALA A 126 10.35 0.44 15.91
N GLY A 127 11.44 0.93 15.31
CA GLY A 127 12.67 0.26 14.94
C GLY A 127 13.82 0.71 15.84
N GLY A 128 13.62 0.59 17.16
CA GLY A 128 14.63 0.90 18.15
C GLY A 128 15.86 0.00 18.00
N SER A 129 16.97 0.61 17.60
CA SER A 129 18.35 0.14 17.61
C SER A 129 18.84 -0.81 16.50
N VAL A 130 18.29 -2.02 16.29
CA VAL A 130 18.89 -2.97 15.32
C VAL A 130 18.02 -3.26 14.11
N LEU A 131 16.76 -3.66 14.31
CA LEU A 131 15.89 -4.03 13.19
C LEU A 131 15.52 -2.83 12.31
N GLY A 132 15.36 -1.64 12.91
CA GLY A 132 15.13 -0.40 12.16
C GLY A 132 16.34 0.00 11.32
N VAL A 133 17.54 -0.11 11.89
CA VAL A 133 18.80 0.19 11.19
C VAL A 133 19.05 -0.82 10.08
N LEU A 134 18.87 -2.12 10.34
CA LEU A 134 18.98 -3.17 9.33
C LEU A 134 17.94 -3.00 8.22
N GLY A 135 16.70 -2.66 8.56
CA GLY A 135 15.65 -2.37 7.59
C GLY A 135 15.95 -1.14 6.73
N ALA A 136 16.41 -0.05 7.35
CA ALA A 136 16.80 1.16 6.63
C ALA A 136 18.00 0.91 5.70
N LEU A 137 19.02 0.18 6.18
CA LEU A 137 20.15 -0.25 5.35
C LEU A 137 19.69 -1.12 4.18
N LEU A 138 18.77 -2.06 4.42
CA LEU A 138 18.19 -2.90 3.38
C LEU A 138 17.46 -2.09 2.30
N ILE A 139 16.67 -1.09 2.69
CA ILE A 139 15.99 -0.18 1.75
C ILE A 139 17.01 0.62 0.93
N VAL A 140 18.03 1.19 1.58
CA VAL A 140 19.08 1.95 0.89
C VAL A 140 19.84 1.06 -0.10
N LEU A 141 20.18 -0.18 0.30
CA LEU A 141 20.86 -1.14 -0.57
C LEU A 141 20.01 -1.51 -1.79
N ILE A 142 18.71 -1.75 -1.61
CA ILE A 142 17.78 -2.01 -2.72
C ILE A 142 17.77 -0.84 -3.70
N VAL A 143 17.68 0.40 -3.21
CA VAL A 143 17.69 1.58 -4.06
C VAL A 143 19.02 1.70 -4.82
N LEU A 144 20.15 1.46 -4.16
CA LEU A 144 21.47 1.50 -4.79
C LEU A 144 21.68 0.40 -5.85
N GLU A 145 21.10 -0.79 -5.65
CA GLU A 145 21.07 -1.87 -6.64
C GLU A 145 20.25 -1.48 -7.87
N MET A 146 19.05 -0.89 -7.67
CA MET A 146 18.23 -0.40 -8.80
C MET A 146 18.94 0.69 -9.61
N LEU A 147 19.76 1.50 -8.95
CA LEU A 147 20.59 2.53 -9.59
C LEU A 147 21.90 1.98 -10.19
N GLY A 148 22.20 0.70 -9.99
CA GLY A 148 23.39 0.03 -10.54
C GLY A 148 24.71 0.45 -9.88
N VAL A 149 24.65 1.06 -8.69
CA VAL A 149 25.84 1.59 -7.99
C VAL A 149 26.58 0.47 -7.24
N THR A 150 25.87 -0.56 -6.77
CA THR A 150 26.44 -1.68 -6.01
C THR A 150 26.14 -3.02 -6.67
N ASN A 151 27.18 -3.70 -7.17
CA ASN A 151 27.15 -5.10 -7.56
C ASN A 151 27.75 -5.98 -6.44
N VAL A 152 27.07 -6.05 -5.30
CA VAL A 152 27.49 -6.85 -4.14
C VAL A 152 26.93 -8.28 -4.17
N PHE A 153 25.89 -8.55 -4.97
CA PHE A 153 25.28 -9.89 -5.09
C PHE A 153 25.98 -10.85 -6.07
N THR A 154 27.01 -10.41 -6.82
CA THR A 154 27.73 -11.31 -7.75
C THR A 154 28.84 -12.13 -7.10
N LYS A 155 29.14 -11.93 -5.80
CA LYS A 155 30.09 -12.80 -5.08
C LYS A 155 29.60 -13.18 -3.69
N LEU A 156 28.55 -13.98 -3.64
CA LEU A 156 28.37 -15.08 -2.70
C LEU A 156 27.88 -16.29 -3.49
#